data_AF-A0A8I1TAJ2-F1
#
_entry.id   AF-A0A8I1TAJ2-F1
#
_cell.length_a   1.000
_cell.length_b   1.000
_cell.length_c   1.000
_cell.angle_alpha   90.00
_cell.angle_beta   90.00
_cell.angle_gamma   90.00
#
_symmetry.space_group_name_H-M   'P 1'
#
loop_
_entity.id
_entity.type
_entity.pdbx_description
1 polymer ?
#
loop_
_entity_poly.entity_id
_entity_poly.type
_entity_poly.pdbx_seq_one_letter_code
_entity_poly.pdbx_strand_id
1 'polypeptide(L)'
;MFSTADVAAACGVDPATVRSWLARAPGFAIGHSEAGGRTFDDSEALVLVIAGELLALGFGPPHLALPVAHHISRMANPDRVWVSRGADGSLTASAHEPAEVAVALPLPTLAERLTRQSGSPMRIGRVTR
;
A
#
# COMPACT_ATOMS: atom_id res chain seq x y z
N MET A 1 -5.56 -1.20 -14.64
CA MET A 1 -4.44 -2.13 -14.36
C MET A 1 -3.16 -1.34 -14.34
N PHE A 2 -2.32 -1.59 -13.35
CA PHE A 2 -1.05 -0.91 -13.10
C PHE A 2 0.10 -1.88 -13.30
N SER A 3 1.20 -1.39 -13.87
CA SER A 3 2.45 -2.13 -13.94
C SER A 3 3.28 -1.96 -12.68
N THR A 4 4.33 -2.79 -12.53
CA THR A 4 5.35 -2.57 -11.50
C THR A 4 6.03 -1.21 -11.62
N ALA A 5 6.16 -0.66 -12.84
CA ALA A 5 6.75 0.65 -13.06
C ALA A 5 5.85 1.79 -12.54
N ASP A 6 4.53 1.69 -12.73
CA ASP A 6 3.58 2.70 -12.23
C ASP A 6 3.60 2.77 -10.69
N VAL A 7 3.62 1.61 -10.04
CA VAL A 7 3.73 1.50 -8.58
C VAL A 7 5.06 2.08 -8.08
N ALA A 8 6.16 1.75 -8.76
CA ALA A 8 7.49 2.24 -8.39
C ALA A 8 7.56 3.77 -8.52
N ALA A 9 7.03 4.33 -9.60
CA ALA A 9 6.93 5.77 -9.81
C ALA A 9 6.07 6.44 -8.73
N ALA A 10 4.92 5.85 -8.36
CA ALA A 10 4.06 6.38 -7.30
C ALA A 10 4.74 6.40 -5.91
N CYS A 11 5.65 5.45 -5.67
CA CYS A 11 6.44 5.36 -4.45
C CYS A 11 7.78 6.12 -4.51
N GLY A 12 8.18 6.63 -5.68
CA GLY A 12 9.50 7.26 -5.86
C GLY A 12 10.68 6.29 -5.71
N VAL A 13 10.52 5.03 -6.09
CA VAL A 13 11.55 3.97 -6.00
C VAL A 13 11.82 3.31 -7.34
N ASP A 14 12.85 2.47 -7.42
CA ASP A 14 13.13 1.65 -8.61
C ASP A 14 12.16 0.45 -8.69
N PRO A 15 11.73 0.00 -9.89
CA PRO A 15 10.91 -1.20 -10.05
C PRO A 15 11.51 -2.46 -9.41
N ALA A 16 12.84 -2.58 -9.30
CA ALA A 16 13.51 -3.67 -8.59
C ALA A 16 13.24 -3.63 -7.09
N THR A 17 13.07 -2.45 -6.50
CA THR A 17 12.71 -2.29 -5.09
C THR A 17 11.31 -2.88 -4.83
N VAL A 18 10.34 -2.60 -5.69
CA VAL A 18 8.98 -3.18 -5.58
C VAL A 18 9.02 -4.71 -5.71
N ARG A 19 9.80 -5.24 -6.67
CA ARG A 19 10.01 -6.69 -6.79
C ARG A 19 10.65 -7.29 -5.54
N SER A 20 11.61 -6.60 -4.94
CA SER A 20 12.27 -7.03 -3.71
C SER A 20 11.29 -7.07 -2.53
N TRP A 21 10.36 -6.12 -2.42
CA TRP A 21 9.33 -6.15 -1.39
C TRP A 21 8.47 -7.41 -1.47
N LEU A 22 7.99 -7.74 -2.67
CA LEU A 22 7.19 -8.94 -2.92
C LEU A 22 7.98 -10.22 -2.65
N ALA A 23 9.25 -10.29 -3.06
CA ALA A 23 10.11 -11.44 -2.79
C ALA A 23 10.36 -11.66 -1.29
N ARG A 24 10.38 -10.57 -0.51
CA ARG A 24 10.58 -10.60 0.95
C ARG A 24 9.29 -10.83 1.74
N ALA A 25 8.16 -11.01 1.07
CA ALA A 25 6.87 -11.36 1.65
C ALA A 25 6.24 -12.55 0.92
N PRO A 26 6.86 -13.75 0.97
CA PRO A 26 6.46 -14.89 0.16
C PRO A 26 5.04 -15.41 0.46
N GLY A 27 4.49 -15.14 1.64
CA GLY A 27 3.11 -15.46 2.00
C GLY A 27 2.07 -14.45 1.49
N PHE A 28 2.50 -13.38 0.81
CA PHE A 28 1.64 -12.30 0.35
C PHE A 28 1.64 -12.25 -1.19
N ALA A 29 0.71 -12.99 -1.80
CA ALA A 29 0.58 -13.08 -3.24
C ALA A 29 -0.42 -12.04 -3.77
N ILE A 30 0.07 -11.02 -4.46
CA ILE A 30 -0.73 -10.02 -5.19
C ILE A 30 -0.17 -9.80 -6.59
N GLY A 31 -1.03 -9.39 -7.50
CA GLY A 31 -0.70 -9.10 -8.89
C GLY A 31 -0.64 -10.35 -9.76
N HIS A 32 -0.88 -10.13 -11.05
CA HIS A 32 -0.95 -11.15 -12.08
C HIS A 32 0.32 -11.12 -12.92
N SER A 33 0.92 -12.28 -13.14
CA SER A 33 2.09 -12.40 -14.02
C SER A 33 1.61 -12.45 -15.47
N GLU A 34 2.05 -11.50 -16.29
CA GLU A 34 1.80 -11.45 -17.72
C GLU A 34 3.12 -11.46 -18.50
N ALA A 35 3.04 -11.75 -19.81
CA ALA A 35 4.20 -11.77 -20.69
C ALA A 35 4.79 -10.35 -20.83
N GLY A 36 5.68 -9.97 -19.91
CA GLY A 36 6.26 -8.63 -19.82
C GLY A 36 6.41 -8.08 -18.40
N GLY A 37 5.81 -8.73 -17.39
CA GLY A 37 5.97 -8.31 -16.00
C GLY A 37 4.78 -8.68 -15.12
N ARG A 38 4.70 -8.04 -13.95
CA ARG A 38 3.56 -8.19 -13.04
C ARG A 38 2.63 -6.98 -13.16
N THR A 39 1.35 -7.24 -13.34
CA THR A 39 0.28 -6.23 -13.36
C THR A 39 -0.55 -6.32 -12.08
N PHE A 40 -1.17 -5.22 -11.68
CA PHE A 40 -1.93 -5.06 -10.45
C PHE A 40 -3.27 -4.40 -10.76
N ASP A 41 -4.34 -4.84 -10.12
CA ASP A 41 -5.58 -4.07 -10.12
C ASP A 41 -5.45 -2.81 -9.23
N ASP A 42 -6.49 -1.99 -9.18
CA ASP A 42 -6.51 -0.74 -8.43
C ASP A 42 -6.28 -0.96 -6.91
N SER A 43 -6.84 -2.04 -6.36
CA SER A 43 -6.72 -2.38 -4.93
C SER A 43 -5.32 -2.89 -4.61
N GLU A 44 -4.78 -3.79 -5.43
CA GLU A 44 -3.44 -4.35 -5.30
C GLU A 44 -2.35 -3.28 -5.45
N ALA A 45 -2.53 -2.35 -6.40
CA ALA A 45 -1.61 -1.24 -6.59
C ALA A 45 -1.64 -0.28 -5.38
N LEU A 46 -2.83 0.02 -4.84
CA LEU A 46 -2.96 0.83 -3.62
C LEU A 46 -2.29 0.16 -2.41
N VAL A 47 -2.40 -1.17 -2.26
CA VAL A 47 -1.69 -1.93 -1.22
C VAL A 47 -0.18 -1.67 -1.31
N LEU A 48 0.39 -1.73 -2.51
CA LEU A 48 1.82 -1.52 -2.69
C LEU A 48 2.25 -0.08 -2.39
N VAL A 49 1.43 0.91 -2.71
CA VAL A 49 1.71 2.32 -2.38
C VAL A 49 1.64 2.56 -0.87
N ILE A 50 0.63 2.01 -0.20
CA ILE A 50 0.53 2.08 1.28
C ILE A 50 1.74 1.38 1.92
N ALA A 51 2.12 0.20 1.43
CA ALA A 51 3.29 -0.50 1.91
C ALA A 51 4.58 0.31 1.68
N GLY A 52 4.73 0.92 0.51
CA GLY A 52 5.87 1.80 0.20
C GLY A 52 5.99 2.96 1.18
N GLU A 53 4.88 3.62 1.51
CA GLU A 53 4.84 4.70 2.50
C GLU A 53 5.24 4.19 3.90
N LEU A 54 4.72 3.04 4.34
CA LEU A 54 5.11 2.42 5.61
C LEU A 54 6.59 2.08 5.68
N LEU A 55 7.14 1.55 4.58
CA LEU A 55 8.57 1.21 4.49
C LEU A 55 9.45 2.46 4.52
N ALA A 56 9.05 3.53 3.83
CA ALA A 56 9.76 4.81 3.84
C ALA A 56 9.77 5.46 5.24
N LEU A 57 8.70 5.27 6.00
CA LEU A 57 8.56 5.72 7.39
C LEU A 57 9.27 4.80 8.42
N GLY A 58 9.90 3.71 7.98
CA GLY A 58 10.63 2.80 8.86
C GLY A 58 9.75 1.84 9.67
N PHE A 59 8.49 1.62 9.26
CA PHE A 59 7.57 0.70 9.95
C PHE A 59 7.93 -0.78 9.80
N GLY A 60 9.08 -1.13 9.23
CA GLY A 60 9.69 -2.45 9.30
C GLY A 60 9.97 -3.08 7.94
N PRO A 61 10.21 -4.39 7.89
CA PRO A 61 10.43 -5.10 6.63
C PRO A 61 9.12 -5.33 5.85
N PRO A 62 9.21 -5.63 4.53
CA PRO A 62 8.04 -5.85 3.67
C PRO A 62 7.04 -6.89 4.16
N HIS A 63 7.48 -7.98 4.79
CA HIS A 63 6.58 -9.02 5.32
C HIS A 63 5.70 -8.55 6.49
N LEU A 64 6.04 -7.46 7.17
CA LEU A 64 5.18 -6.83 8.17
C LEU A 64 4.31 -5.74 7.55
N ALA A 65 4.87 -4.94 6.64
CA ALA A 65 4.17 -3.81 6.04
C ALA A 65 3.06 -4.23 5.06
N LEU A 66 3.29 -5.25 4.22
CA LEU A 66 2.35 -5.65 3.17
C LEU A 66 1.01 -6.19 3.70
N PRO A 67 0.97 -7.08 4.70
CA PRO A 67 -0.30 -7.54 5.27
C PRO A 67 -1.13 -6.40 5.88
N VAL A 68 -0.47 -5.45 6.54
CA VAL A 68 -1.12 -4.28 7.14
C VAL A 68 -1.64 -3.34 6.07
N ALA A 69 -0.83 -3.06 5.05
CA ALA A 69 -1.26 -2.26 3.89
C ALA A 69 -2.49 -2.85 3.21
N HIS A 70 -2.57 -4.18 3.11
CA HIS A 70 -3.74 -4.89 2.59
C HIS A 70 -4.96 -4.80 3.49
N HIS A 71 -4.77 -4.85 4.81
CA HIS A 71 -5.86 -4.60 5.74
C HIS A 71 -6.39 -3.16 5.58
N ILE A 72 -5.49 -2.18 5.51
CA ILE A 72 -5.82 -0.75 5.34
C ILE A 72 -6.57 -0.49 4.05
N SER A 73 -6.13 -1.06 2.92
CA SER A 73 -6.80 -0.85 1.62
C SER A 73 -8.24 -1.36 1.58
N ARG A 74 -8.60 -2.26 2.51
CA ARG A 74 -9.94 -2.83 2.65
C ARG A 74 -10.82 -2.12 3.69
N MET A 75 -10.27 -1.20 4.46
CA MET A 75 -11.05 -0.40 5.40
C MET A 75 -12.02 0.50 4.63
N ALA A 76 -13.26 0.61 5.11
CA ALA A 76 -14.28 1.42 4.44
C ALA A 76 -13.99 2.92 4.60
N ASN A 77 -13.46 3.55 3.53
CA ASN A 77 -13.24 5.00 3.36
C ASN A 77 -12.76 5.79 4.59
N PRO A 78 -11.65 5.39 5.25
CA PRO A 78 -10.99 6.32 6.15
C PRO A 78 -10.19 7.34 5.34
N ASP A 79 -10.52 8.63 5.46
CA ASP A 79 -9.68 9.73 4.92
C ASP A 79 -8.26 9.69 5.49
N ARG A 80 -8.11 9.07 6.67
CA ARG A 80 -6.88 8.92 7.40
C ARG A 80 -6.88 7.62 8.19
N VAL A 81 -5.78 6.87 8.12
CA VAL A 81 -5.57 5.69 8.95
C VAL A 81 -4.31 5.88 9.77
N TRP A 82 -4.40 5.57 11.06
CA TRP A 82 -3.28 5.58 11.98
C TRP A 82 -2.64 4.20 12.02
N VAL A 83 -1.33 4.17 11.86
CA VAL A 83 -0.54 2.94 11.98
C VAL A 83 0.39 3.07 13.18
N SER A 84 0.28 2.11 14.09
CA SER A 84 1.08 2.01 15.30
C SER A 84 1.88 0.72 15.30
N ARG A 85 2.98 0.71 16.06
CA ARG A 85 3.77 -0.49 16.31
C ARG A 85 3.63 -0.90 17.78
N GLY A 86 3.16 -2.12 18.01
CA GLY A 86 3.08 -2.70 19.35
C GLY A 86 4.45 -3.01 19.94
N ALA A 87 4.49 -3.24 21.25
CA ALA A 87 5.71 -3.59 21.99
C ALA A 87 6.33 -4.93 21.53
N ASP A 88 5.52 -5.81 20.93
CA ASP A 88 5.94 -7.07 20.30
C ASP A 88 6.49 -6.88 18.88
N GLY A 89 6.55 -5.64 18.38
CA GLY A 89 6.98 -5.30 17.02
C GLY A 89 5.91 -5.52 15.95
N SER A 90 4.70 -5.96 16.33
CA SER A 90 3.57 -6.08 15.42
C SER A 90 3.08 -4.70 14.97
N LEU A 91 2.51 -4.65 13.77
CA LEU A 91 1.95 -3.44 13.20
C LEU A 91 0.43 -3.52 13.22
N THR A 92 -0.22 -2.46 13.69
CA THR A 92 -1.68 -2.36 13.78
C THR A 92 -2.15 -1.08 13.10
N ALA A 93 -3.36 -1.14 12.53
CA ALA A 93 -3.98 -0.01 11.85
C ALA A 93 -5.34 0.31 12.46
N SER A 94 -5.65 1.59 12.61
CA SER A 94 -6.89 2.09 13.22
C SER A 94 -7.40 3.33 12.49
N ALA A 95 -8.72 3.47 12.36
CA ALA A 95 -9.35 4.70 11.89
C ALA A 95 -9.34 5.82 12.96
N HIS A 96 -9.13 5.46 14.23
CA HIS A 96 -9.07 6.38 15.35
C HIS A 96 -7.62 6.64 15.75
N GLU A 97 -7.32 7.89 16.09
CA GLU A 97 -6.02 8.30 16.60
C GLU A 97 -5.71 7.55 17.90
N PRO A 98 -4.62 6.76 17.95
CA PRO A 98 -4.21 6.07 19.15
C PRO A 98 -3.55 7.05 20.13
N ALA A 99 -3.56 6.70 21.42
CA ALA A 99 -2.84 7.43 22.46
C ALA A 99 -1.31 7.24 22.38
N GLU A 100 -0.84 6.28 21.57
CA GLU A 100 0.56 5.92 21.40
C GLU A 100 1.16 6.55 20.12
N VAL A 101 2.48 6.40 19.94
CA VAL A 101 3.17 6.90 18.73
C VAL A 101 2.65 6.17 17.48
N ALA A 102 1.96 6.91 16.63
CA ALA A 102 1.43 6.42 15.37
C ALA A 102 1.66 7.41 14.24
N VAL A 103 1.63 6.92 13.00
CA VAL A 103 1.68 7.76 11.81
C VAL A 103 0.34 7.72 11.08
N ALA A 104 -0.14 8.91 10.72
CA ALA A 104 -1.32 9.10 9.88
C ALA A 104 -0.96 8.89 8.40
N LEU A 105 -1.60 7.92 7.76
CA LEU A 105 -1.52 7.68 6.32
C LEU A 105 -2.65 8.42 5.60
N PRO A 106 -2.34 9.37 4.69
CA PRO A 106 -3.34 10.09 3.90
C PRO A 106 -3.74 9.27 2.67
N LEU A 107 -4.70 8.34 2.82
CA LEU A 107 -5.10 7.41 1.76
C LEU A 107 -5.55 8.11 0.46
N PRO A 108 -6.32 9.21 0.48
CA PRO A 108 -6.69 9.93 -0.75
C PRO A 108 -5.46 10.44 -1.50
N THR A 109 -4.46 10.98 -0.80
CA THR A 109 -3.23 11.47 -1.42
C THR A 109 -2.41 10.33 -2.03
N LEU A 110 -2.35 9.17 -1.37
CA LEU A 110 -1.65 7.99 -1.90
C LEU A 110 -2.33 7.45 -3.16
N ALA A 111 -3.67 7.38 -3.17
CA ALA A 111 -4.44 7.01 -4.35
C ALA A 111 -4.25 8.01 -5.50
N GLU A 112 -4.26 9.31 -5.22
CA GLU A 112 -4.01 10.35 -6.21
C GLU A 112 -2.62 10.26 -6.84
N ARG A 113 -1.57 9.93 -6.05
CA ARG A 113 -0.22 9.71 -6.59
C ARG A 113 -0.24 8.60 -7.64
N LEU A 114 -0.92 7.49 -7.34
CA LEU A 114 -1.03 6.36 -8.24
C LEU A 114 -1.78 6.71 -9.54
N THR A 115 -2.88 7.48 -9.45
CA THR A 115 -3.62 7.94 -10.65
C THR A 115 -2.84 8.90 -11.53
N ARG A 116 -2.03 9.78 -10.94
CA ARG A 116 -1.19 10.73 -11.69
C ARG A 116 -0.12 10.04 -12.52
N GLN A 117 0.44 8.93 -12.02
CA GLN A 117 1.51 8.21 -12.71
C GLN A 117 1.00 7.32 -13.85
N SER A 118 -0.23 6.83 -13.75
CA SER A 118 -0.84 5.90 -14.70
C SER A 118 -1.69 6.58 -15.79
N GLY A 119 -1.91 7.90 -15.68
CA GLY A 119 -2.78 8.64 -16.61
C GLY A 119 -4.26 8.19 -16.58
N SER A 120 -4.64 7.32 -15.64
CA SER A 120 -6.00 6.76 -15.52
C SER A 120 -6.63 7.14 -14.17
N PRO A 121 -7.89 7.62 -14.16
CA PRO A 121 -8.61 7.87 -12.92
C PRO A 121 -8.97 6.55 -12.24
N MET A 122 -8.43 6.32 -11.04
CA MET A 122 -8.74 5.16 -10.19
C MET A 122 -10.17 5.31 -9.66
N ARG A 123 -11.02 4.29 -9.89
CA ARG A 123 -12.38 4.26 -9.36
C ARG A 123 -12.31 3.80 -7.90
N ILE A 124 -12.23 4.73 -6.96
CA ILE A 124 -12.46 4.42 -5.55
C ILE A 124 -13.93 3.99 -5.44
N GLY A 125 -14.15 2.68 -5.32
CA GLY A 125 -15.47 2.08 -5.29
C GLY A 125 -16.32 2.68 -4.18
N ARG A 126 -17.29 3.51 -4.56
CA ARG A 126 -18.35 3.96 -3.66
C ARG A 126 -19.28 2.77 -3.46
N VAL A 127 -19.05 1.98 -2.42
CA VAL A 127 -20.02 0.96 -1.97
C VAL A 127 -21.20 1.72 -1.39
N THR A 128 -22.22 1.96 -2.21
CA THR A 128 -23.55 2.32 -1.72
C THR A 128 -24.11 1.13 -0.95
N ARG A 129 -24.55 1.43 0.28
CA ARG A 129 -25.20 0.51 1.23
C ARG A 129 -26.34 -0.28 0.60
#